data_AF-A0A1V5WBD6-F1
#
_entry.id   AF-A0A1V5WBD6-F1
#
_cell.length_a   1.000
_cell.length_b   1.000
_cell.length_c   1.000
_cell.angle_alpha   90.00
_cell.angle_beta   90.00
_cell.angle_gamma   90.00
#
_symmetry.space_group_name_H-M   'P 1'
#
loop_
_entity.id
_entity.type
_entity.pdbx_description
1 polymer ?
#
loop_
_entity_poly.entity_id
_entity_poly.type
_entity_poly.pdbx_seq_one_letter_code
_entity_poly.pdbx_strand_id
1 'polypeptide(L)'
;MNFEERLEAYQKEEKIENEYQMIFGQCETQEEIILKMKEVSEEVLMKDQTYQTHRFAKARLNFMAEEKEDLFQEMFLEKSLMKHLLEVEEIARNFIEMEKPRMMESFGLTEKLKVEDQMKWVGLMENLNHQLRELVMKEYVYN
;
A
#
# COMPACT_ATOMS: atom_id res chain seq x y z
N MET A 1 -5.90 5.39 37.27
CA MET A 1 -6.97 5.85 36.36
C MET A 1 -8.16 6.29 37.18
N ASN A 2 -8.62 7.53 37.03
CA ASN A 2 -9.77 8.09 37.74
C ASN A 2 -11.10 7.64 37.08
N PHE A 3 -12.24 7.98 37.68
CA PHE A 3 -13.56 7.58 37.16
C PHE A 3 -13.85 8.16 35.76
N GLU A 4 -13.47 9.41 35.52
CA GLU A 4 -13.65 10.10 34.24
C GLU A 4 -12.85 9.41 33.13
N GLU A 5 -11.58 9.10 33.37
CA GLU A 5 -10.71 8.37 32.45
C GLU A 5 -11.25 6.96 32.13
N ARG A 6 -11.86 6.27 33.12
CA ARG A 6 -12.49 4.95 32.90
C ARG A 6 -13.77 5.07 32.06
N LEU A 7 -14.56 6.11 32.29
CA LEU A 7 -15.79 6.37 31.55
C LEU A 7 -15.47 6.71 30.08
N GLU A 8 -14.44 7.53 29.84
CA GLU A 8 -13.97 7.84 28.49
C GLU A 8 -13.47 6.60 27.75
N ALA A 9 -12.71 5.73 28.43
CA ALA A 9 -12.24 4.46 27.84
C ALA A 9 -13.41 3.55 27.43
N TYR A 10 -14.40 3.38 28.31
CA TYR A 10 -15.61 2.59 28.04
C TYR A 10 -16.40 3.14 26.84
N GLN A 11 -16.67 4.45 26.81
CA GLN A 11 -17.40 5.08 25.70
C GLN A 11 -16.66 4.92 24.37
N LYS A 12 -15.33 4.93 24.39
CA LYS A 12 -14.50 4.71 23.21
C LYS A 12 -14.58 3.25 22.73
N GLU A 13 -14.53 2.28 23.64
CA GLU A 13 -14.70 0.86 23.32
C GLU A 13 -16.08 0.58 22.72
N GLU A 14 -17.15 1.09 23.35
CA GLU A 14 -18.53 0.96 22.87
C GLU A 14 -18.71 1.58 21.48
N LYS A 15 -18.12 2.76 21.23
CA LYS A 15 -18.15 3.39 19.90
C LYS A 15 -17.46 2.51 18.85
N ILE A 16 -16.31 1.93 19.18
CA ILE A 16 -15.58 1.03 18.27
C ILE A 16 -16.45 -0.19 17.97
N GLU A 17 -17.00 -0.86 18.99
CA GLU A 17 -17.83 -2.05 18.80
C GLU A 17 -19.05 -1.76 17.92
N ASN A 18 -19.69 -0.60 18.10
CA ASN A 18 -20.77 -0.14 17.24
C ASN A 18 -20.34 0.09 15.78
N GLU A 19 -19.17 0.69 15.54
CA GLU A 19 -18.61 0.87 14.20
C GLU A 19 -18.32 -0.49 13.52
N TYR A 20 -17.72 -1.44 14.25
CA TYR A 20 -17.49 -2.79 13.76
C TYR A 20 -18.80 -3.51 13.42
N GLN A 21 -19.81 -3.41 14.29
CA GLN A 21 -21.12 -4.01 14.04
C GLN A 21 -21.82 -3.38 12.83
N MET A 22 -21.66 -2.07 12.60
CA MET A 22 -22.21 -1.41 11.41
C MET A 22 -21.51 -1.84 10.11
N ILE A 23 -20.20 -2.05 10.15
CA ILE A 23 -19.39 -2.38 8.96
C ILE A 23 -19.48 -3.87 8.61
N PHE A 24 -19.40 -4.75 9.62
CA PHE A 24 -19.26 -6.20 9.43
C PHE A 24 -20.50 -6.98 9.84
N GLY A 25 -21.49 -6.37 10.50
CA GLY A 25 -22.65 -7.09 11.05
C GLY A 25 -23.61 -7.69 10.02
N GLN A 26 -23.41 -7.39 8.73
CA GLN A 26 -24.14 -7.98 7.62
C GLN A 26 -23.34 -9.08 6.89
N CYS A 27 -22.07 -9.28 7.22
CA CYS A 27 -21.26 -10.32 6.63
C CYS A 27 -21.66 -11.69 7.21
N GLU A 28 -21.97 -12.65 6.35
CA GLU A 28 -22.39 -14.00 6.69
C GLU A 28 -21.24 -15.02 6.53
N THR A 29 -20.20 -14.66 5.78
CA THR A 29 -19.06 -15.53 5.48
C THR A 29 -17.71 -14.87 5.77
N GLN A 30 -16.68 -15.69 5.95
CA GLN A 30 -15.31 -15.21 6.14
C GLN A 30 -14.80 -14.43 4.91
N GLU A 31 -15.17 -14.87 3.70
CA GLU A 31 -14.80 -14.19 2.45
C GLU A 31 -15.40 -12.77 2.38
N GLU A 32 -16.66 -12.61 2.78
CA GLU A 32 -17.30 -11.29 2.86
C GLU A 32 -16.66 -10.38 3.92
N ILE A 33 -16.26 -10.94 5.06
CA ILE A 33 -15.54 -10.20 6.10
C ILE A 33 -14.19 -9.70 5.56
N ILE A 34 -13.41 -10.57 4.91
CA ILE A 34 -12.12 -10.22 4.33
C ILE A 34 -12.28 -9.16 3.24
N LEU A 35 -13.26 -9.33 2.35
CA LEU A 35 -13.56 -8.35 1.31
C LEU A 35 -13.92 -6.99 1.93
N LYS A 36 -14.74 -6.97 2.99
CA LYS A 36 -15.10 -5.74 3.69
C LYS A 36 -13.91 -5.10 4.41
N MET A 37 -13.05 -5.89 5.04
CA MET A 37 -11.81 -5.40 5.67
C MET A 37 -10.89 -4.75 4.62
N LYS A 38 -10.78 -5.37 3.44
CA LYS A 38 -10.03 -4.84 2.30
C LYS A 38 -10.64 -3.52 1.81
N GLU A 39 -11.95 -3.46 1.58
CA GLU A 39 -12.67 -2.25 1.15
C GLU A 39 -12.42 -1.07 2.10
N VAL A 40 -12.60 -1.28 3.40
CA VAL A 40 -12.37 -0.23 4.41
C VAL A 40 -10.90 0.21 4.42
N SER A 41 -9.97 -0.74 4.30
CA SER A 41 -8.54 -0.41 4.22
C SER A 41 -8.20 0.41 2.98
N GLU A 42 -8.78 0.07 1.82
CA GLU A 42 -8.64 0.83 0.58
C GLU A 42 -9.22 2.24 0.70
N GLU A 43 -10.41 2.40 1.30
CA GLU A 43 -11.01 3.72 1.53
C GLU A 43 -10.12 4.61 2.39
N VAL A 44 -9.54 4.05 3.45
CA VAL A 44 -8.60 4.77 4.33
C VAL A 44 -7.34 5.16 3.56
N LEU A 45 -6.77 4.25 2.77
CA LEU A 45 -5.62 4.52 1.90
C LEU A 45 -5.89 5.66 0.90
N MET A 46 -7.13 5.79 0.42
CA MET A 46 -7.50 6.75 -0.62
C MET A 46 -8.01 8.09 -0.08
N LYS A 47 -8.12 8.23 1.24
CA LYS A 47 -8.72 9.42 1.86
C LYS A 47 -7.87 10.68 1.66
N ASP A 48 -6.55 10.53 1.64
CA ASP A 48 -5.64 11.63 1.31
C ASP A 48 -5.51 11.72 -0.22
N GLN A 49 -6.31 12.60 -0.84
CA GLN A 49 -6.31 12.90 -2.27
C GLN A 49 -5.01 13.56 -2.79
N THR A 50 -3.86 13.32 -2.14
CA THR A 50 -2.57 13.75 -2.65
C THR A 50 -2.20 12.93 -3.88
N TYR A 51 -1.83 13.63 -4.95
CA TYR A 51 -1.71 13.16 -6.35
C TYR A 51 -0.67 12.03 -6.61
N GLN A 52 -0.02 11.49 -5.57
CA GLN A 52 0.80 10.28 -5.64
C GLN A 52 0.01 9.12 -5.03
N THR A 53 -0.69 8.38 -5.88
CA THR A 53 -1.45 7.19 -5.49
C THR A 53 -0.53 6.19 -4.80
N HIS A 54 -0.95 5.67 -3.63
CA HIS A 54 -0.26 4.61 -2.88
C HIS A 54 -0.26 3.27 -3.64
N ARG A 55 0.39 3.21 -4.80
CA ARG A 55 0.31 2.10 -5.75
C ARG A 55 0.85 0.80 -5.15
N PHE A 56 1.99 0.87 -4.47
CA PHE A 56 2.63 -0.29 -3.88
C PHE A 56 1.91 -0.74 -2.61
N ALA A 57 1.39 0.22 -1.82
CA ALA A 57 0.52 -0.09 -0.68
C ALA A 57 -0.73 -0.87 -1.13
N LYS A 58 -1.41 -0.42 -2.20
CA LYS A 58 -2.58 -1.11 -2.75
C LYS A 58 -2.23 -2.51 -3.27
N ALA A 59 -1.12 -2.63 -3.98
CA ALA A 59 -0.67 -3.93 -4.47
C ALA A 59 -0.36 -4.88 -3.30
N ARG A 60 0.22 -4.35 -2.22
CA ARG A 60 0.50 -5.12 -1.00
C ARG A 60 -0.79 -5.54 -0.30
N LEU A 61 -1.76 -4.64 -0.20
CA LEU A 61 -3.08 -4.93 0.36
C LEU A 61 -3.78 -6.05 -0.41
N ASN A 62 -3.81 -5.98 -1.74
CA ASN A 62 -4.37 -7.04 -2.59
C ASN A 62 -3.68 -8.38 -2.35
N PHE A 63 -2.35 -8.39 -2.41
CA PHE A 63 -1.57 -9.59 -2.19
C PHE A 63 -1.80 -10.20 -0.80
N MET A 64 -1.85 -9.37 0.25
CA MET A 64 -2.09 -9.84 1.60
C MET A 64 -3.50 -10.41 1.78
N ALA A 65 -4.51 -9.77 1.20
CA ALA A 65 -5.89 -10.25 1.26
C ALA A 65 -6.13 -11.53 0.46
N GLU A 66 -5.34 -11.80 -0.59
CA GLU A 66 -5.52 -12.97 -1.48
C GLU A 66 -4.60 -14.14 -1.12
N GLU A 67 -3.34 -13.87 -0.76
CA GLU A 67 -2.30 -14.91 -0.60
C GLU A 67 -1.81 -15.05 0.86
N LYS A 68 -2.12 -14.09 1.74
CA LYS A 68 -1.67 -14.06 3.15
C LYS A 68 -2.81 -13.68 4.10
N GLU A 69 -3.99 -14.28 3.93
CA GLU A 69 -5.22 -13.93 4.65
C GLU A 69 -5.06 -13.88 6.17
N ASP A 70 -4.37 -14.86 6.78
CA ASP A 70 -4.17 -14.90 8.23
C ASP A 70 -3.40 -13.69 8.74
N LEU A 71 -2.28 -13.36 8.09
CA LEU A 71 -1.45 -12.19 8.43
C LEU A 71 -2.19 -10.88 8.16
N PHE A 72 -2.98 -10.83 7.09
CA PHE A 72 -3.82 -9.68 6.77
C PHE A 72 -4.83 -9.40 7.89
N GLN A 73 -5.57 -10.44 8.31
CA GLN A 73 -6.56 -10.34 9.38
C GLN A 73 -5.92 -9.96 10.71
N GLU A 74 -4.81 -10.60 11.08
CA GLU A 74 -4.03 -10.28 12.29
C GLU A 74 -3.65 -8.79 12.31
N MET A 75 -3.00 -8.30 11.25
CA MET A 75 -2.60 -6.90 11.17
C MET A 75 -3.77 -5.91 11.16
N PHE A 76 -4.91 -6.29 10.56
CA PHE A 76 -6.12 -5.46 10.56
C PHE A 76 -6.67 -5.32 11.99
N LEU A 77 -6.81 -6.43 12.71
CA LEU A 77 -7.34 -6.46 14.08
C LEU A 77 -6.40 -5.75 15.07
N GLU A 78 -5.08 -5.90 14.89
CA GLU A 78 -4.06 -5.18 15.66
C GLU A 78 -3.92 -3.71 15.29
N LYS A 79 -4.64 -3.23 14.26
CA LYS A 79 -4.57 -1.87 13.74
C LYS A 79 -3.16 -1.48 13.25
N SER A 80 -2.33 -2.46 12.91
CA SER A 80 -0.96 -2.28 12.41
C SER A 80 -0.90 -2.28 10.87
N LEU A 81 -1.94 -2.80 10.19
CA LEU A 81 -2.00 -2.92 8.73
C LEU A 81 -1.67 -1.62 8.00
N MET A 82 -2.31 -0.51 8.38
CA MET A 82 -2.10 0.75 7.67
C MET A 82 -0.66 1.26 7.73
N LYS A 83 -0.02 1.11 8.90
CA LYS A 83 1.39 1.45 9.07
C LYS A 83 2.27 0.60 8.14
N HIS A 84 2.05 -0.72 8.12
CA HIS A 84 2.78 -1.64 7.25
C HIS A 84 2.64 -1.28 5.77
N LEU A 85 1.42 -1.00 5.30
CA LEU A 85 1.16 -0.65 3.90
C LEU A 85 1.86 0.64 3.48
N LEU A 86 1.91 1.64 4.36
CA LEU A 86 2.61 2.90 4.10
C LEU A 86 4.14 2.76 4.16
N GLU A 87 4.65 1.91 5.06
CA GLU A 87 6.08 1.58 5.11
C GLU A 87 6.53 0.89 3.82
N VAL A 88 5.73 -0.04 3.29
CA VAL A 88 6.01 -0.68 1.99
C VAL A 88 6.00 0.35 0.85
N GLU A 89 5.04 1.28 0.84
CA GLU A 89 5.00 2.37 -0.15
C GLU A 89 6.24 3.26 -0.08
N GLU A 90 6.67 3.63 1.12
CA GLU A 90 7.86 4.46 1.31
C GLU A 90 9.13 3.75 0.86
N ILE A 91 9.34 2.50 1.29
CA ILE A 91 10.50 1.70 0.90
C ILE A 91 10.53 1.50 -0.62
N ALA A 92 9.37 1.20 -1.23
CA ALA A 92 9.23 1.03 -2.67
C ALA A 92 9.63 2.31 -3.45
N ARG A 93 9.15 3.47 -3.04
CA ARG A 93 9.49 4.75 -3.68
C ARG A 93 10.98 5.08 -3.50
N ASN A 94 11.50 4.93 -2.29
CA ASN A 94 12.91 5.20 -1.99
C ASN A 94 13.84 4.30 -2.82
N PHE A 95 13.48 3.02 -2.99
CA PHE A 95 14.23 2.10 -3.84
C PHE A 95 14.27 2.59 -5.30
N ILE A 96 13.13 3.00 -5.86
CA ILE A 96 13.07 3.53 -7.23
C ILE A 96 13.92 4.78 -7.37
N GLU A 97 13.81 5.73 -6.44
CA GLU A 97 14.58 6.98 -6.49
C GLU A 97 16.09 6.72 -6.42
N MET A 98 16.52 5.76 -5.60
CA MET A 98 17.93 5.39 -5.48
C MET A 98 18.47 4.62 -6.67
N GLU A 99 17.71 3.67 -7.22
CA GLU A 99 18.21 2.77 -8.27
C GLU A 99 18.04 3.33 -9.68
N LYS A 100 17.08 4.24 -9.88
CA LYS A 100 16.82 4.82 -11.20
C LYS A 100 18.04 5.48 -11.84
N PRO A 101 18.84 6.33 -11.16
CA PRO A 101 20.05 6.91 -11.76
C PRO A 101 21.06 5.85 -12.19
N ARG A 102 21.30 4.83 -11.35
CA ARG A 102 22.24 3.73 -11.63
C ARG A 102 21.79 2.91 -12.85
N MET A 103 20.50 2.59 -12.92
CA MET A 103 19.95 1.87 -14.07
C MET A 103 19.97 2.73 -15.34
N MET A 104 19.74 4.05 -15.23
CA MET A 104 19.79 4.96 -16.39
C MET A 104 21.16 4.94 -17.05
N GLU A 105 22.24 4.96 -16.26
CA GLU A 105 23.62 4.82 -16.76
C GLU A 105 23.80 3.49 -17.51
N SER A 106 23.35 2.38 -16.93
CA SER A 106 23.46 1.06 -17.55
C SER A 106 22.67 0.90 -18.85
N PHE A 107 21.56 1.64 -19.00
CA PHE A 107 20.71 1.66 -20.20
C PHE A 107 21.22 2.64 -21.27
N GLY A 108 22.26 3.43 -20.97
CA GLY A 108 22.76 4.47 -21.87
C GLY A 108 21.80 5.65 -22.05
N LEU A 109 20.91 5.88 -21.08
CA LEU A 109 19.95 6.99 -21.07
C LEU A 109 20.67 8.30 -20.76
N THR A 110 21.27 8.90 -21.79
CA THR A 110 22.01 10.17 -21.69
C THR A 110 21.20 11.35 -22.25
N GLU A 111 21.54 12.57 -21.80
CA GLU A 111 20.97 13.80 -22.38
C GLU A 111 21.31 13.95 -23.86
N LYS A 112 22.48 13.46 -24.28
CA LYS A 112 22.85 13.42 -25.71
C LYS A 112 21.87 12.56 -26.51
N LEU A 113 21.58 11.33 -26.05
CA LEU A 113 20.60 10.46 -26.68
C LEU A 113 19.21 11.10 -26.75
N LYS A 114 18.81 11.82 -25.69
CA LYS A 114 17.52 12.51 -25.63
C LYS A 114 17.36 13.58 -26.71
N VAL A 115 18.44 14.28 -27.05
CA VAL A 115 18.46 15.31 -28.11
C VAL A 115 18.55 14.67 -29.50
N GLU A 116 19.37 13.63 -29.65
CA GLU A 116 19.61 12.96 -30.94
C GLU A 116 18.43 12.08 -31.38
N ASP A 117 17.79 11.37 -30.45
CA ASP A 117 16.67 10.47 -30.71
C ASP A 117 15.74 10.39 -29.48
N GLN A 118 14.84 11.37 -29.39
CA GLN A 118 13.87 11.48 -28.30
C GLN A 118 12.95 10.26 -28.20
N MET A 119 12.53 9.67 -29.33
CA MET A 119 11.62 8.51 -29.31
C MET A 119 12.30 7.29 -28.70
N LYS A 120 13.55 7.03 -29.09
CA LYS A 120 14.34 5.94 -28.50
C LYS A 120 14.61 6.18 -27.01
N TRP A 121 14.91 7.42 -26.62
CA TRP A 121 15.10 7.77 -25.22
C TRP A 121 13.84 7.49 -24.38
N VAL A 122 12.66 7.91 -24.85
CA VAL A 122 11.40 7.67 -24.16
C VAL A 122 11.11 6.17 -24.04
N GLY A 123 11.34 5.39 -25.11
CA GLY A 123 11.15 3.94 -25.09
C GLY A 123 12.06 3.23 -24.08
N LEU A 124 13.35 3.59 -24.04
CA LEU A 124 14.29 3.05 -23.05
C LEU A 124 13.94 3.46 -21.63
N MET A 125 13.50 4.71 -21.43
CA MET A 125 13.08 5.22 -20.14
C MET A 125 11.85 4.47 -19.62
N GLU A 126 10.88 4.16 -20.47
CA GLU A 126 9.71 3.38 -20.06
C GLU A 126 10.07 1.92 -19.76
N ASN A 127 10.96 1.31 -20.54
CA ASN A 127 11.49 -0.03 -20.23
C ASN A 127 12.19 -0.06 -18.87
N LEU A 128 12.99 0.96 -18.55
CA LEU A 128 13.65 1.09 -17.26
C LEU A 128 12.63 1.27 -16.14
N ASN A 129 11.65 2.17 -16.30
CA ASN A 129 10.60 2.36 -15.30
C ASN A 129 9.81 1.07 -15.08
N HIS A 130 9.55 0.30 -16.13
CA HIS A 130 8.91 -1.01 -16.03
C HIS A 130 9.75 -1.98 -15.19
N GLN A 131 11.04 -2.12 -15.51
CA GLN A 131 11.93 -3.00 -14.74
C GLN A 131 12.06 -2.61 -13.28
N LEU A 132 12.16 -1.31 -12.96
CA LEU A 132 12.17 -0.84 -11.58
C LEU A 132 10.89 -1.22 -10.83
N ARG A 133 9.72 -1.08 -11.46
CA ARG A 133 8.44 -1.46 -10.86
C ARG A 133 8.36 -2.96 -10.60
N GLU A 134 8.82 -3.79 -11.54
CA GLU A 134 8.85 -5.24 -11.38
C GLU A 134 9.75 -5.66 -10.21
N LEU A 135 10.95 -5.07 -10.11
CA LEU A 135 11.86 -5.32 -9.00
C LEU A 135 11.23 -4.96 -7.66
N VAL A 136 10.63 -3.77 -7.55
CA VAL A 136 9.96 -3.34 -6.32
C VAL A 136 8.81 -4.26 -5.94
N MET A 137 7.98 -4.63 -6.91
CA MET A 137 6.85 -5.52 -6.67
C MET A 137 7.34 -6.86 -6.11
N LYS A 138 8.39 -7.44 -6.71
CA LYS A 138 8.96 -8.70 -6.26
C LYS A 138 9.59 -8.60 -4.86
N GLU A 139 10.39 -7.58 -4.61
CA GLU A 139 11.19 -7.50 -3.37
C GLU A 139 10.39 -7.03 -2.16
N TYR A 140 9.43 -6.12 -2.35
CA TYR A 140 8.72 -5.46 -1.25
C TYR A 140 7.22 -5.73 -1.19
N VAL A 141 6.58 -6.02 -2.33
CA VAL A 141 5.12 -6.20 -2.38
C VAL A 141 4.72 -7.68 -2.25
N TYR A 142 5.39 -8.60 -2.93
CA TYR A 142 5.03 -10.02 -2.98
C TYR A 142 5.84 -10.93 -2.06
N ASN A 143 6.78 -10.36 -1.29
CA ASN A 143 7.60 -11.11 -0.34
C ASN A 143 6.87 -11.40 0.99
#